data_AF-A0ABD3MPQ8-F1
#
_entry.id   AF-A0ABD3MPQ8-F1
#
_cell.length_a   1.000
_cell.length_b   1.000
_cell.length_c   1.000
_cell.angle_alpha   90.00
_cell.angle_beta   90.00
_cell.angle_gamma   90.00
#
_symmetry.space_group_name_H-M   'P 1'
#
loop_
_entity.id
_entity.type
_entity.pdbx_description
1 polymer ?
#
loop_
_entity_poly.entity_id
_entity_poly.type
_entity_poly.pdbx_seq_one_letter_code
_entity_poly.pdbx_strand_id
1 'polypeptide(L)'
;MTCSGFHYFNGVCSLAPVSCAGRFLQFGDFWPAAVRLSSTSKSSSNDNDISYLTPTLARVKEELHQTKLTDQQSRTTSSNSSTNSYPSVKINQHDAQAVLIDGLVASKLGLDPYQNFRHAPMVYHEHYSCPNWPEKHTFPMEKFHQSAMSLLHDPDEYYLDENNGNDHRGDETIEKEPRRQLVVSQDHFYRPLPMEIFPKSFLSPPICPKFLQSFLTGTLSAEDCRLIGFREQASRPELIERTVLEVAGTVLTAQLAMKYGLASNLAGGTHHAEWNRGKGYTILNDLAVVAHLMTWREDDNSDEVEATYDNNLLRELYRGEGVVDRVLVVDCDVHQGDGTATFSKPVMDTTTSSRANRLHNKFFTLDLHAANNYPHPKETCTYDIGLHDGCDDATYLFALENSLEKALREVRPQLVLYNAGVDVYEGDKLGRLSLTKEGIRERDYHVIKTCVDAGIPIAVVVGGGYDNDVKELGKRHALVHRVCAVERDATSDARFSEFRF
;
A
#
# COMPACT_ATOMS: atom_id res chain seq x y z
N MET A 1 -63.77 -1.29 8.50
CA MET A 1 -63.25 -1.01 9.84
C MET A 1 -61.75 -0.80 9.68
N THR A 2 -61.27 0.38 9.24
CA THR A 2 -60.97 1.62 10.01
C THR A 2 -59.90 1.37 11.08
N CYS A 3 -58.80 2.12 11.20
CA CYS A 3 -58.55 3.50 10.80
C CYS A 3 -57.04 3.81 10.70
N SER A 4 -56.74 4.70 9.76
CA SER A 4 -55.57 5.57 9.63
C SER A 4 -55.46 6.63 10.74
N GLY A 5 -54.27 7.22 10.96
CA GLY A 5 -54.14 8.45 11.75
C GLY A 5 -52.73 9.03 11.83
N PHE A 6 -52.42 9.98 10.94
CA PHE A 6 -51.37 10.99 11.10
C PHE A 6 -51.74 11.96 12.22
N HIS A 7 -50.76 12.42 13.01
CA HIS A 7 -50.82 13.75 13.64
C HIS A 7 -49.41 14.36 13.80
N TYR A 8 -49.22 15.48 13.11
CA TYR A 8 -48.24 16.52 13.41
C TYR A 8 -48.64 17.27 14.68
N PHE A 9 -47.68 17.60 15.55
CA PHE A 9 -47.77 18.76 16.45
C PHE A 9 -46.40 19.43 16.60
N ASN A 10 -46.35 20.71 16.21
CA ASN A 10 -45.31 21.67 16.60
C ASN A 10 -45.48 22.02 18.08
N GLY A 11 -44.37 22.20 18.78
CA GLY A 11 -44.36 22.71 20.15
C GLY A 11 -42.96 22.98 20.67
N VAL A 12 -42.50 24.22 20.47
CA VAL A 12 -41.29 24.79 21.08
C VAL A 12 -41.53 24.99 22.57
N CYS A 13 -40.61 24.52 23.42
CA CYS A 13 -40.38 25.09 24.75
C CYS A 13 -38.91 24.96 25.16
N SER A 14 -38.31 26.12 25.37
CA SER A 14 -36.97 26.39 25.88
C SER A 14 -36.89 26.39 27.42
N LEU A 15 -35.65 26.39 27.94
CA LEU A 15 -35.16 26.56 29.32
C LEU A 15 -34.90 25.24 30.05
N ALA A 16 -33.79 24.97 30.73
CA ALA A 16 -32.46 25.58 30.94
C ALA A 16 -31.61 24.50 31.70
N PRO A 17 -30.31 24.71 32.00
CA PRO A 17 -29.28 23.67 32.03
C PRO A 17 -29.16 22.92 33.37
N VAL A 18 -28.67 21.68 33.31
CA VAL A 18 -28.16 20.97 34.48
C VAL A 18 -26.65 20.81 34.32
N SER A 19 -25.93 21.56 35.15
CA SER A 19 -24.51 21.37 35.44
C SER A 19 -24.28 19.98 36.06
N CYS A 20 -23.30 19.23 35.56
CA CYS A 20 -22.66 18.22 36.37
C CYS A 20 -21.15 18.24 36.12
N ALA A 21 -20.44 18.75 37.12
CA ALA A 21 -19.00 18.71 37.23
C ALA A 21 -18.55 17.30 37.67
N GLY A 22 -17.41 16.86 37.14
CA GLY A 22 -16.50 15.95 37.84
C GLY A 22 -16.58 14.48 37.42
N ARG A 23 -15.59 14.03 36.65
CA ARG A 23 -14.44 13.28 37.19
C ARG A 23 -13.46 12.99 36.06
N PHE A 24 -12.31 13.65 36.13
CA PHE A 24 -11.07 13.19 35.51
C PHE A 24 -10.69 11.85 36.15
N LEU A 25 -10.59 10.79 35.33
CA LEU A 25 -9.91 9.56 35.71
C LEU A 25 -8.53 9.59 35.08
N GLN A 26 -7.53 9.93 35.90
CA GLN A 26 -6.14 9.55 35.66
C GLN A 26 -6.05 8.02 35.68
N PHE A 27 -5.62 7.42 34.60
CA PHE A 27 -5.12 6.05 34.61
C PHE A 27 -3.60 6.11 34.70
N GLY A 28 -3.10 5.89 35.91
CA GLY A 28 -1.71 5.54 36.18
C GLY A 28 -1.51 4.02 36.13
N ASP A 29 -0.31 3.67 35.68
CA ASP A 29 0.52 2.56 36.16
C ASP A 29 0.01 1.12 36.02
N PHE A 30 0.31 0.49 34.88
CA PHE A 30 0.66 -0.93 34.81
C PHE A 30 1.72 -1.18 33.72
N TRP A 31 3.00 -1.09 34.08
CA TRP A 31 4.09 -1.66 33.28
C TRP A 31 5.11 -2.32 34.23
N PRO A 32 5.51 -3.59 34.03
CA PRO A 32 6.53 -4.22 34.86
C PRO A 32 7.94 -3.75 34.46
N ALA A 33 8.70 -3.41 35.48
CA ALA A 33 10.06 -2.86 35.45
C ALA A 33 11.03 -3.53 34.46
N ALA A 34 11.77 -2.71 33.71
CA ALA A 34 13.05 -3.07 33.12
C ALA A 34 14.14 -2.05 33.51
N VAL A 35 15.24 -2.64 33.95
CA VAL A 35 16.44 -2.11 34.61
C VAL A 35 17.07 -0.88 33.93
N ARG A 36 17.30 0.19 34.71
CA ARG A 36 18.25 1.27 34.39
C ARG A 36 19.69 0.77 34.57
N LEU A 37 20.51 0.91 33.53
CA LEU A 37 21.96 1.02 33.67
C LEU A 37 22.38 2.43 33.24
N SER A 38 23.12 3.09 34.12
CA SER A 38 23.56 4.48 34.03
C SER A 38 25.00 4.62 33.53
N SER A 39 25.22 5.65 32.71
CA SER A 39 26.47 6.45 32.55
C SER A 39 27.65 5.74 31.87
N THR A 40 28.48 6.33 31.00
CA THR A 40 29.04 7.70 30.94
C THR A 40 29.54 8.02 29.53
N SER A 41 29.49 9.29 29.16
CA SER A 41 30.17 9.93 28.02
C SER A 41 31.71 9.84 28.08
N LYS A 42 32.37 9.66 26.92
CA LYS A 42 33.65 10.31 26.59
C LYS A 42 33.92 10.27 25.07
N SER A 43 34.39 11.40 24.57
CA SER A 43 34.79 11.72 23.21
C SER A 43 36.14 11.11 22.80
N SER A 44 36.30 10.67 21.54
CA SER A 44 37.47 10.97 20.69
C SER A 44 37.38 10.31 19.29
N SER A 45 37.54 11.15 18.25
CA SER A 45 38.24 10.97 16.96
C SER A 45 38.24 9.63 16.19
N ASN A 46 37.90 9.75 14.90
CA ASN A 46 38.40 9.04 13.71
C ASN A 46 39.04 7.65 13.91
N ASP A 47 38.41 6.61 13.35
CA ASP A 47 39.02 5.80 12.29
C ASP A 47 37.99 4.85 11.66
N ASN A 48 38.16 4.61 10.36
CA ASN A 48 37.41 3.65 9.57
C ASN A 48 37.62 2.23 10.11
N ASP A 49 36.58 1.59 10.66
CA ASP A 49 36.61 0.15 10.89
C ASP A 49 35.20 -0.45 10.85
N ILE A 50 34.87 -1.09 9.72
CA ILE A 50 33.69 -1.96 9.58
C ILE A 50 34.10 -3.33 10.12
N SER A 51 33.88 -3.57 11.41
CA SER A 51 34.07 -4.87 12.03
C SER A 51 33.00 -5.21 13.07
N TYR A 52 31.74 -5.31 12.61
CA TYR A 52 30.70 -6.06 13.32
C TYR A 52 29.86 -6.88 12.33
N LEU A 53 30.46 -7.93 11.78
CA LEU A 53 29.73 -9.06 11.20
C LEU A 53 29.70 -10.18 12.24
N THR A 54 28.50 -10.55 12.65
CA THR A 54 28.19 -11.60 13.63
C THR A 54 28.63 -13.00 13.14
N PRO A 55 28.76 -14.01 14.04
CA PRO A 55 29.43 -15.30 13.79
C PRO A 55 28.75 -16.24 12.79
N THR A 56 27.69 -15.81 12.10
CA THR A 56 26.84 -16.67 11.26
C THR A 56 27.45 -16.97 9.89
N LEU A 57 28.37 -16.14 9.40
CA LEU A 57 29.01 -16.27 8.08
C LEU A 57 30.22 -17.22 8.03
N ALA A 58 30.89 -17.46 9.17
CA ALA A 58 32.05 -18.34 9.22
C ALA A 58 31.68 -19.83 9.16
N ARG A 59 30.51 -20.19 9.71
CA ARG A 59 30.05 -21.59 9.81
C ARG A 59 29.56 -22.16 8.46
N VAL A 60 29.09 -21.30 7.56
CA VAL A 60 28.60 -21.70 6.22
C VAL A 60 29.74 -22.08 5.27
N LYS A 61 30.95 -21.55 5.46
CA LYS A 61 32.11 -21.89 4.62
C LYS A 61 32.67 -23.29 4.90
N GLU A 62 32.47 -23.81 6.11
CA GLU A 62 33.04 -25.11 6.52
C GLU A 62 32.16 -26.30 6.08
N GLU A 63 30.84 -26.13 5.96
CA GLU A 63 29.93 -27.18 5.47
C GLU A 63 30.00 -27.36 3.94
N LEU A 64 30.33 -26.32 3.17
CA LEU A 64 30.48 -26.38 1.70
C LEU A 64 31.70 -27.18 1.22
N HIS A 65 32.65 -27.50 2.10
CA HIS A 65 33.81 -28.34 1.74
C HIS A 65 33.53 -29.85 1.91
N GLN A 66 32.54 -30.22 2.73
CA GLN A 66 32.20 -31.61 3.02
C GLN A 66 31.25 -32.23 1.97
N THR A 67 30.43 -31.43 1.28
CA THR A 67 29.45 -31.93 0.30
C THR A 67 30.04 -32.26 -1.08
N LYS A 68 31.29 -31.88 -1.36
CA LYS A 68 31.94 -32.14 -2.67
C LYS A 68 32.48 -33.56 -2.86
N LEU A 69 32.34 -34.45 -1.88
CA LEU A 69 32.88 -35.81 -1.94
C LEU A 69 31.83 -36.91 -2.16
N THR A 70 30.54 -36.61 -2.21
CA THR A 70 29.46 -37.62 -2.30
C THR A 70 28.70 -37.68 -3.62
N ASP A 71 28.88 -36.72 -4.54
CA ASP A 71 28.07 -36.63 -5.78
C ASP A 71 28.64 -37.36 -7.01
N GLN A 72 29.64 -38.24 -6.85
CA GLN A 72 30.16 -39.06 -7.95
C GLN A 72 29.51 -40.45 -8.11
N GLN A 73 28.45 -40.78 -7.35
CA GLN A 73 27.80 -42.09 -7.47
C GLN A 73 26.26 -42.00 -7.43
N SER A 74 25.63 -41.59 -8.53
CA SER A 74 24.31 -42.12 -8.96
C SER A 74 23.87 -41.51 -10.30
N ARG A 75 24.43 -42.02 -11.39
CA ARG A 75 23.79 -41.98 -12.71
C ARG A 75 23.35 -43.39 -13.05
N THR A 76 22.04 -43.68 -12.98
CA THR A 76 21.36 -44.61 -13.90
C THR A 76 19.86 -44.71 -13.60
N THR A 77 19.11 -44.89 -14.70
CA THR A 77 17.70 -45.29 -14.85
C THR A 77 16.64 -44.20 -14.97
N SER A 78 16.02 -44.18 -16.15
CA SER A 78 14.87 -43.42 -16.59
C SER A 78 13.59 -44.28 -16.51
N SER A 79 12.45 -43.67 -16.19
CA SER A 79 11.13 -44.10 -16.70
C SER A 79 10.11 -42.97 -16.59
N ASN A 80 9.27 -42.86 -17.62
CA ASN A 80 8.27 -41.82 -17.83
C ASN A 80 7.06 -41.96 -16.88
N SER A 81 6.65 -40.86 -16.26
CA SER A 81 5.26 -40.63 -15.86
C SER A 81 4.88 -39.17 -16.09
N SER A 82 3.71 -38.96 -16.69
CA SER A 82 3.15 -37.67 -17.07
C SER A 82 2.61 -36.91 -15.86
N THR A 83 3.22 -35.78 -15.53
CA THR A 83 2.65 -34.75 -14.66
C THR A 83 2.87 -33.38 -15.31
N ASN A 84 1.81 -32.56 -15.36
CA ASN A 84 1.86 -31.16 -15.76
C ASN A 84 2.77 -30.40 -14.76
N SER A 85 4.04 -30.31 -15.08
CA SER A 85 5.00 -29.47 -14.37
C SER A 85 5.24 -28.20 -15.18
N TYR A 86 5.18 -27.06 -14.49
CA TYR A 86 5.61 -25.77 -15.01
C TYR A 86 6.99 -25.92 -15.69
N PRO A 87 7.28 -25.22 -16.80
CA PRO A 87 8.65 -25.08 -17.25
C PRO A 87 9.41 -24.38 -16.12
N SER A 88 10.19 -25.16 -15.37
CA SER A 88 11.10 -24.65 -14.36
C SER A 88 12.17 -23.89 -15.09
N VAL A 89 12.05 -22.56 -15.12
CA VAL A 89 13.23 -21.71 -15.23
C VAL A 89 14.06 -22.08 -14.01
N LYS A 90 15.16 -22.80 -14.21
CA LYS A 90 16.13 -23.07 -13.16
C LYS A 90 16.79 -21.74 -12.81
N ILE A 91 16.15 -20.98 -11.92
CA ILE A 91 16.78 -19.88 -11.22
C ILE A 91 17.94 -20.51 -10.44
N ASN A 92 19.16 -20.06 -10.70
CA ASN A 92 20.34 -20.63 -10.09
C ASN A 92 20.26 -20.37 -8.58
N GLN A 93 20.68 -21.33 -7.73
CA GLN A 93 20.63 -21.16 -6.26
C GLN A 93 21.39 -19.91 -5.76
N HIS A 94 22.29 -19.35 -6.59
CA HIS A 94 22.99 -18.10 -6.33
C HIS A 94 22.14 -16.83 -6.52
N ASP A 95 21.12 -16.85 -7.39
CA ASP A 95 20.36 -15.64 -7.74
C ASP A 95 19.32 -15.28 -6.69
N ALA A 96 18.86 -16.25 -5.90
CA ALA A 96 17.77 -16.02 -4.98
C ALA A 96 18.19 -15.79 -3.51
N GLN A 97 19.49 -15.95 -3.19
CA GLN A 97 20.12 -15.21 -2.08
C GLN A 97 20.35 -13.73 -2.41
N ALA A 98 20.21 -13.30 -3.67
CA ALA A 98 20.47 -11.93 -4.12
C ALA A 98 19.23 -11.02 -4.15
N VAL A 99 18.09 -11.49 -3.63
CA VAL A 99 16.78 -10.82 -3.77
C VAL A 99 16.46 -9.86 -2.62
N LEU A 100 17.18 -9.98 -1.50
CA LEU A 100 16.98 -9.16 -0.31
C LEU A 100 18.09 -8.13 -0.17
N ILE A 101 17.72 -6.84 -0.18
CA ILE A 101 18.61 -5.76 0.21
C ILE A 101 18.09 -5.21 1.53
N ASP A 102 18.83 -5.45 2.62
CA ASP A 102 18.46 -4.98 3.97
C ASP A 102 17.05 -5.45 4.44
N GLY A 103 16.73 -6.71 4.12
CA GLY A 103 15.43 -7.33 4.42
C GLY A 103 14.29 -6.94 3.47
N LEU A 104 14.56 -6.11 2.46
CA LEU A 104 13.57 -5.61 1.52
C LEU A 104 13.61 -6.35 0.18
N VAL A 105 12.42 -6.59 -0.40
CA VAL A 105 12.21 -7.12 -1.76
C VAL A 105 12.40 -5.98 -2.78
N ALA A 106 13.62 -5.48 -2.88
CA ALA A 106 13.98 -4.32 -3.68
C ALA A 106 15.12 -4.64 -4.65
N SER A 107 15.07 -4.07 -5.85
CA SER A 107 16.20 -4.10 -6.78
C SER A 107 17.21 -2.97 -6.55
N LYS A 108 16.76 -1.91 -5.89
CA LYS A 108 17.57 -0.74 -5.54
C LYS A 108 16.97 -0.05 -4.32
N LEU A 109 17.81 0.28 -3.34
CA LEU A 109 17.41 1.14 -2.23
C LEU A 109 17.29 2.59 -2.70
N GLY A 110 16.30 3.29 -2.17
CA GLY A 110 16.20 4.74 -2.29
C GLY A 110 17.07 5.45 -1.25
N LEU A 111 16.73 6.69 -0.96
CA LEU A 111 17.42 7.48 0.06
C LEU A 111 17.14 6.91 1.47
N ASP A 112 18.19 6.65 2.25
CA ASP A 112 18.09 6.10 3.61
C ASP A 112 17.18 6.97 4.48
N PRO A 113 16.02 6.49 4.96
CA PRO A 113 15.05 7.28 5.71
C PRO A 113 15.62 7.87 7.00
N TYR A 114 16.62 7.23 7.62
CA TYR A 114 17.26 7.76 8.83
C TYR A 114 18.21 8.94 8.55
N GLN A 115 18.68 9.06 7.31
CA GLN A 115 19.53 10.15 6.85
C GLN A 115 18.75 11.14 5.97
N ASN A 116 17.53 10.75 5.57
CA ASN A 116 16.64 11.53 4.74
C ASN A 116 15.70 12.36 5.61
N PHE A 117 15.93 13.66 5.62
CA PHE A 117 15.01 14.61 6.23
C PHE A 117 13.99 15.15 5.22
N ARG A 118 13.96 14.69 3.95
CA ARG A 118 13.17 15.29 2.86
C ARG A 118 11.80 14.68 2.66
N HIS A 119 11.68 13.37 2.81
CA HIS A 119 10.44 12.66 2.52
C HIS A 119 10.43 11.28 3.16
N ALA A 120 9.24 10.71 3.34
CA ALA A 120 9.09 9.29 3.63
C ALA A 120 9.68 8.41 2.51
N PRO A 121 9.98 7.12 2.72
CA PRO A 121 10.31 6.19 1.65
C PRO A 121 9.30 6.25 0.49
N MET A 122 9.81 6.37 -0.74
CA MET A 122 9.00 6.46 -1.96
C MET A 122 9.43 5.39 -2.97
N VAL A 123 8.49 4.61 -3.48
CA VAL A 123 8.71 3.57 -4.47
C VAL A 123 8.27 4.07 -5.85
N TYR A 124 9.15 3.92 -6.84
CA TYR A 124 8.87 4.29 -8.22
C TYR A 124 9.68 3.43 -9.20
N HIS A 125 9.08 3.13 -10.34
CA HIS A 125 9.75 2.51 -11.48
C HIS A 125 9.29 3.18 -12.78
N GLU A 126 10.22 3.46 -13.68
CA GLU A 126 9.94 4.09 -14.99
C GLU A 126 8.91 3.32 -15.84
N HIS A 127 8.91 1.99 -15.75
CA HIS A 127 7.96 1.13 -16.48
C HIS A 127 6.57 1.06 -15.85
N TYR A 128 6.26 1.83 -14.80
CA TYR A 128 4.86 2.04 -14.41
C TYR A 128 4.05 2.68 -15.55
N SER A 129 4.70 3.51 -16.37
CA SER A 129 4.12 4.04 -17.60
C SER A 129 4.57 3.21 -18.81
N CYS A 130 3.61 2.63 -19.55
CA CYS A 130 3.91 1.92 -20.79
C CYS A 130 4.23 2.90 -21.93
N PRO A 131 5.33 2.70 -22.67
CA PRO A 131 5.62 3.48 -23.87
C PRO A 131 4.59 3.21 -24.98
N ASN A 132 4.45 4.14 -25.94
CA ASN A 132 3.54 3.99 -27.09
C ASN A 132 2.09 3.62 -26.66
N TRP A 133 1.59 4.28 -25.62
CA TRP A 133 0.22 4.09 -25.16
C TRP A 133 -0.76 4.85 -26.09
N PRO A 134 -1.97 4.33 -26.39
CA PRO A 134 -2.88 5.03 -27.28
C PRO A 134 -3.30 6.38 -26.69
N GLU A 135 -3.11 7.47 -27.44
CA GLU A 135 -3.34 8.85 -26.98
C GLU A 135 -4.76 9.10 -26.45
N LYS A 136 -5.75 8.38 -26.96
CA LYS A 136 -7.17 8.52 -26.59
C LYS A 136 -7.67 7.42 -25.65
N HIS A 137 -6.78 6.59 -25.11
CA HIS A 137 -7.17 5.58 -24.14
C HIS A 137 -7.66 6.26 -22.86
N THR A 138 -8.79 5.81 -22.30
CA THR A 138 -9.38 6.42 -21.10
C THR A 138 -8.43 6.38 -19.90
N PHE A 139 -7.73 5.25 -19.70
CA PHE A 139 -6.69 5.13 -18.68
C PHE A 139 -5.43 5.91 -19.10
N PRO A 140 -5.06 7.00 -18.40
CA PRO A 140 -3.92 7.84 -18.75
C PRO A 140 -2.62 7.23 -18.23
N MET A 141 -2.05 6.29 -18.98
CA MET A 141 -0.88 5.50 -18.57
C MET A 141 0.36 6.33 -18.18
N GLU A 142 0.49 7.51 -18.77
CA GLU A 142 1.59 8.44 -18.55
C GLU A 142 1.52 9.15 -17.17
N LYS A 143 0.39 9.01 -16.43
CA LYS A 143 0.18 9.69 -15.14
C LYS A 143 1.25 9.36 -14.08
N PHE A 144 1.77 8.13 -14.09
CA PHE A 144 2.78 7.68 -13.13
C PHE A 144 4.11 8.38 -13.36
N HIS A 145 4.55 8.46 -14.62
CA HIS A 145 5.72 9.24 -15.01
C HIS A 145 5.53 10.72 -14.66
N GLN A 146 4.38 11.32 -14.96
CA GLN A 146 4.12 12.74 -14.65
C GLN A 146 4.08 13.01 -13.13
N SER A 147 3.61 12.06 -12.31
CA SER A 147 3.70 12.15 -10.85
C SER A 147 5.17 12.19 -10.39
N ALA A 148 6.00 11.30 -10.90
CA ALA A 148 7.43 11.30 -10.61
C ALA A 148 8.12 12.60 -11.06
N MET A 149 7.77 13.12 -12.25
CA MET A 149 8.32 14.39 -12.76
C MET A 149 7.88 15.58 -11.92
N SER A 150 6.63 15.63 -11.45
CA SER A 150 6.15 16.66 -10.51
C SER A 150 7.00 16.65 -9.23
N LEU A 151 7.26 15.48 -8.66
CA LEU A 151 8.08 15.36 -7.44
C LEU A 151 9.55 15.74 -7.66
N LEU A 152 10.08 15.48 -8.85
CA LEU A 152 11.46 15.77 -9.24
C LEU A 152 11.70 17.22 -9.65
N HIS A 153 10.69 17.96 -10.09
CA HIS A 153 10.92 19.26 -10.72
C HIS A 153 10.09 20.38 -10.11
N ASP A 154 8.92 20.07 -9.56
CA ASP A 154 8.06 21.09 -8.98
C ASP A 154 8.42 21.27 -7.50
N PRO A 155 8.71 22.51 -7.06
CA PRO A 155 9.00 22.79 -5.66
C PRO A 155 7.81 22.38 -4.80
N ASP A 156 8.06 22.04 -3.53
CA ASP A 156 6.97 21.81 -2.61
C ASP A 156 6.25 23.12 -2.27
N GLU A 157 5.10 23.31 -2.91
CA GLU A 157 4.25 24.47 -2.68
C GLU A 157 3.54 24.41 -1.33
N TYR A 158 3.50 23.23 -0.71
CA TYR A 158 2.71 22.92 0.49
C TYR A 158 3.56 22.75 1.74
N TYR A 159 4.90 22.78 1.62
CA TYR A 159 5.78 22.85 2.78
C TYR A 159 5.60 24.23 3.42
N LEU A 160 4.81 24.28 4.49
CA LEU A 160 4.63 25.47 5.30
C LEU A 160 5.93 25.76 6.03
N ASP A 161 6.51 26.93 5.78
CA ASP A 161 7.45 27.57 6.69
C ASP A 161 6.75 27.68 8.05
N GLU A 162 7.25 26.98 9.09
CA GLU A 162 6.60 26.80 10.40
C GLU A 162 6.28 28.13 11.14
N ASN A 163 6.64 29.27 10.55
CA ASN A 163 6.34 30.61 11.06
C ASN A 163 5.03 31.23 10.54
N ASN A 164 4.27 30.59 9.66
CA ASN A 164 3.06 31.20 9.06
C ASN A 164 1.73 30.87 9.75
N GLY A 165 1.77 30.50 11.03
CA GLY A 165 0.60 30.51 11.91
C GLY A 165 0.46 31.86 12.61
N ASN A 166 -0.47 32.70 12.15
CA ASN A 166 -0.88 33.99 12.72
C ASN A 166 0.05 35.21 12.54
N ASP A 167 0.06 35.82 11.36
CA ASP A 167 0.02 37.30 11.34
C ASP A 167 -0.65 37.84 10.07
N HIS A 168 -1.87 38.37 10.23
CA HIS A 168 -2.49 39.28 9.25
C HIS A 168 -1.94 40.71 9.42
N ARG A 169 -0.65 40.88 9.72
CA ARG A 169 0.02 42.18 9.69
C ARG A 169 0.98 42.18 8.51
N GLY A 170 0.67 43.03 7.54
CA GLY A 170 1.47 43.23 6.34
C GLY A 170 2.84 43.79 6.66
N ASP A 171 3.81 42.90 6.82
CA ASP A 171 5.23 43.24 6.78
C ASP A 171 5.88 42.50 5.59
N GLU A 172 6.37 43.28 4.62
CA GLU A 172 6.78 42.83 3.29
C GLU A 172 8.22 42.29 3.21
N THR A 173 8.86 41.89 4.33
CA THR A 173 10.32 41.61 4.32
C THR A 173 10.78 40.33 5.02
N ILE A 174 9.95 39.29 5.15
CA ILE A 174 10.47 37.95 5.47
C ILE A 174 10.89 37.28 4.16
N GLU A 175 12.20 37.13 3.94
CA GLU A 175 12.73 36.30 2.86
C GLU A 175 12.15 34.89 3.02
N LYS A 176 11.19 34.52 2.15
CA LYS A 176 10.63 33.18 2.13
C LYS A 176 11.78 32.19 1.92
N GLU A 177 11.98 31.28 2.87
CA GLU A 177 12.88 30.14 2.67
C GLU A 177 12.56 29.50 1.31
N PRO A 178 13.59 29.15 0.51
CA PRO A 178 13.37 28.59 -0.81
C PRO A 178 12.58 27.29 -0.67
N ARG A 179 11.43 27.22 -1.36
CA ARG A 179 10.57 26.03 -1.36
C ARG A 179 11.39 24.77 -1.61
N ARG A 180 11.23 23.80 -0.72
CA ARG A 180 12.03 22.58 -0.71
C ARG A 180 11.67 21.68 -1.88
N GLN A 181 12.67 21.19 -2.59
CA GLN A 181 12.49 20.08 -3.52
C GLN A 181 12.59 18.76 -2.73
N LEU A 182 11.51 17.96 -2.75
CA LEU A 182 11.45 16.69 -2.03
C LEU A 182 12.42 15.68 -2.65
N VAL A 183 12.29 15.47 -3.96
CA VAL A 183 13.10 14.51 -4.72
C VAL A 183 14.06 15.26 -5.64
N VAL A 184 15.37 15.15 -5.41
CA VAL A 184 16.38 15.86 -6.24
C VAL A 184 17.05 14.96 -7.29
N SER A 185 16.92 13.64 -7.16
CA SER A 185 17.43 12.66 -8.10
C SER A 185 16.50 11.45 -8.18
N GLN A 186 16.44 10.80 -9.34
CA GLN A 186 15.75 9.51 -9.49
C GLN A 186 16.31 8.43 -8.56
N ASP A 187 17.55 8.58 -8.09
CA ASP A 187 18.17 7.66 -7.13
C ASP A 187 17.53 7.70 -5.73
N HIS A 188 16.71 8.71 -5.45
CA HIS A 188 16.00 8.81 -4.18
C HIS A 188 14.85 7.80 -4.06
N PHE A 189 14.35 7.30 -5.19
CA PHE A 189 13.29 6.31 -5.20
C PHE A 189 13.84 4.92 -4.93
N TYR A 190 13.12 4.19 -4.08
CA TYR A 190 13.23 2.74 -3.99
C TYR A 190 12.68 2.12 -5.26
N ARG A 191 13.32 1.04 -5.74
CA ARG A 191 12.84 0.29 -6.90
C ARG A 191 12.37 -1.11 -6.49
N PRO A 192 11.16 -1.53 -6.92
CA PRO A 192 10.71 -2.89 -6.70
C PRO A 192 11.60 -3.88 -7.46
N LEU A 193 11.49 -5.16 -7.13
CA LEU A 193 12.09 -6.18 -7.97
C LEU A 193 11.51 -6.15 -9.39
N PRO A 194 12.34 -6.32 -10.41
CA PRO A 194 11.87 -6.43 -11.78
C PRO A 194 11.08 -7.72 -11.97
N MET A 195 10.20 -7.74 -12.97
CA MET A 195 9.27 -8.85 -13.21
C MET A 195 9.97 -10.20 -13.33
N GLU A 196 11.18 -10.25 -13.90
CA GLU A 196 11.93 -11.48 -14.17
C GLU A 196 12.29 -12.24 -12.90
N ILE A 197 12.56 -11.51 -11.81
CA ILE A 197 12.99 -12.09 -10.53
C ILE A 197 11.94 -11.93 -9.42
N PHE A 198 10.88 -11.14 -9.64
CA PHE A 198 9.78 -11.03 -8.67
C PHE A 198 9.06 -12.39 -8.53
N PRO A 199 9.03 -12.98 -7.31
CA PRO A 199 8.47 -14.32 -7.09
C PRO A 199 6.98 -14.38 -7.45
N LYS A 200 6.63 -15.16 -8.48
CA LYS A 200 5.24 -15.25 -8.96
C LYS A 200 4.31 -15.95 -7.99
N SER A 201 4.85 -16.77 -7.09
CA SER A 201 4.13 -17.32 -5.95
C SER A 201 3.51 -16.27 -5.04
N PHE A 202 4.08 -15.06 -4.93
CA PHE A 202 3.53 -14.00 -4.08
C PHE A 202 2.15 -13.55 -4.55
N LEU A 203 1.85 -13.72 -5.84
CA LEU A 203 0.56 -13.38 -6.44
C LEU A 203 -0.53 -14.40 -6.08
N SER A 204 -0.17 -15.57 -5.55
CA SER A 204 -1.08 -16.65 -5.17
C SER A 204 -1.09 -16.83 -3.65
N PRO A 205 -2.23 -17.19 -3.02
CA PRO A 205 -3.56 -17.44 -3.58
C PRO A 205 -4.47 -16.22 -3.89
N PRO A 206 -4.15 -14.94 -3.59
CA PRO A 206 -5.07 -13.83 -3.88
C PRO A 206 -5.48 -13.71 -5.34
N ILE A 207 -4.67 -14.25 -6.26
CA ILE A 207 -4.97 -14.29 -7.69
C ILE A 207 -5.06 -15.74 -8.13
N CYS A 208 -6.15 -16.05 -8.84
CA CYS A 208 -6.41 -17.35 -9.42
C CYS A 208 -5.25 -17.75 -10.35
N PRO A 209 -4.60 -18.90 -10.13
CA PRO A 209 -3.46 -19.32 -10.93
C PRO A 209 -3.75 -19.40 -12.44
N LYS A 210 -4.97 -19.79 -12.81
CA LYS A 210 -5.39 -19.85 -14.22
C LYS A 210 -5.48 -18.46 -14.86
N PHE A 211 -6.13 -17.51 -14.18
CA PHE A 211 -6.23 -16.14 -14.66
C PHE A 211 -4.84 -15.49 -14.76
N LEU A 212 -4.02 -15.66 -13.72
CA LEU A 212 -2.65 -15.16 -13.68
C LEU A 212 -1.82 -15.71 -14.86
N GLN A 213 -1.87 -17.01 -15.10
CA GLN A 213 -1.15 -17.63 -16.23
C GLN A 213 -1.63 -17.07 -17.57
N SER A 214 -2.94 -16.95 -17.78
CA SER A 214 -3.48 -16.38 -19.02
C SER A 214 -3.06 -14.93 -19.22
N PHE A 215 -3.03 -14.12 -18.16
CA PHE A 215 -2.52 -12.75 -18.23
C PHE A 215 -1.03 -12.70 -18.54
N LEU A 216 -0.20 -13.40 -17.78
CA LEU A 216 1.27 -13.39 -17.96
C LEU A 216 1.73 -13.90 -19.32
N THR A 217 0.93 -14.75 -19.98
CA THR A 217 1.21 -15.28 -21.31
C THR A 217 0.55 -14.46 -22.44
N GLY A 218 -0.19 -13.40 -22.12
CA GLY A 218 -0.91 -12.58 -23.11
C GLY A 218 -2.06 -13.34 -23.80
N THR A 219 -2.63 -14.36 -23.14
CA THR A 219 -3.67 -15.25 -23.68
C THR A 219 -5.03 -15.07 -23.02
N LEU A 220 -5.28 -13.91 -22.39
CA LEU A 220 -6.61 -13.55 -21.88
C LEU A 220 -7.68 -13.67 -22.97
N SER A 221 -8.89 -14.07 -22.57
CA SER A 221 -10.01 -14.13 -23.51
C SER A 221 -10.41 -12.72 -23.96
N ALA A 222 -11.08 -12.59 -25.11
CA ALA A 222 -11.60 -11.31 -25.57
C ALA A 222 -12.58 -10.67 -24.56
N GLU A 223 -13.29 -11.49 -23.78
CA GLU A 223 -14.16 -11.03 -22.70
C GLU A 223 -13.36 -10.45 -21.54
N ASP A 224 -12.33 -11.14 -21.07
CA ASP A 224 -11.44 -10.66 -20.00
C ASP A 224 -10.77 -9.33 -20.41
N CYS A 225 -10.24 -9.26 -21.65
CA CYS A 225 -9.66 -8.05 -22.21
C CYS A 225 -10.64 -6.86 -22.25
N ARG A 226 -11.93 -7.15 -22.50
CA ARG A 226 -13.00 -6.14 -22.48
C ARG A 226 -13.31 -5.69 -21.06
N LEU A 227 -13.37 -6.61 -20.09
CA LEU A 227 -13.68 -6.31 -18.69
C LEU A 227 -12.59 -5.46 -18.04
N ILE A 228 -11.30 -5.81 -18.24
CA ILE A 228 -10.18 -4.98 -17.75
C ILE A 228 -10.09 -3.63 -18.46
N GLY A 229 -10.71 -3.48 -19.63
CA GLY A 229 -10.73 -2.21 -20.38
C GLY A 229 -9.49 -1.94 -21.23
N PHE A 230 -8.54 -2.88 -21.29
CA PHE A 230 -7.28 -2.78 -22.05
C PHE A 230 -7.26 -3.63 -23.34
N ARG A 231 -8.39 -4.19 -23.79
CA ARG A 231 -8.60 -4.79 -25.13
C ARG A 231 -7.34 -5.43 -25.77
N GLU A 232 -6.85 -4.91 -26.89
CA GLU A 232 -5.65 -5.39 -27.59
C GLU A 232 -4.35 -5.06 -26.85
N GLN A 233 -4.36 -4.05 -25.96
CA GLN A 233 -3.23 -3.72 -25.10
C GLN A 233 -2.95 -4.81 -24.06
N ALA A 234 -3.94 -5.64 -23.71
CA ALA A 234 -3.88 -6.70 -22.71
C ALA A 234 -2.75 -7.73 -22.94
N SER A 235 -2.36 -7.97 -24.20
CA SER A 235 -1.31 -8.92 -24.56
C SER A 235 0.07 -8.27 -24.74
N ARG A 236 0.18 -6.95 -24.54
CA ARG A 236 1.44 -6.23 -24.68
C ARG A 236 2.40 -6.60 -23.55
N PRO A 237 3.67 -6.94 -23.85
CA PRO A 237 4.68 -7.22 -22.83
C PRO A 237 4.82 -6.06 -21.82
N GLU A 238 4.74 -4.81 -22.27
CA GLU A 238 4.89 -3.65 -21.37
C GLU A 238 3.72 -3.54 -20.37
N LEU A 239 2.50 -3.94 -20.76
CA LEU A 239 1.37 -3.95 -19.85
C LEU A 239 1.47 -5.10 -18.83
N ILE A 240 1.94 -6.27 -19.28
CA ILE A 240 2.19 -7.41 -18.40
C ILE A 240 3.25 -7.05 -17.37
N GLU A 241 4.37 -6.47 -17.82
CA GLU A 241 5.47 -6.03 -16.98
C GLU A 241 5.01 -4.99 -15.95
N ARG A 242 4.36 -3.90 -16.38
CA ARG A 242 3.92 -2.85 -15.45
C ARG A 242 2.98 -3.37 -14.38
N THR A 243 2.13 -4.34 -14.72
CA THR A 243 1.12 -4.87 -13.80
C THR A 243 1.78 -5.71 -12.71
N VAL A 244 2.85 -6.45 -13.05
CA VAL A 244 3.65 -7.15 -12.04
C VAL A 244 4.46 -6.16 -11.20
N LEU A 245 5.09 -5.16 -11.84
CA LEU A 245 5.88 -4.14 -11.16
C LEU A 245 5.04 -3.31 -10.18
N GLU A 246 3.79 -3.04 -10.52
CA GLU A 246 2.82 -2.34 -9.68
C GLU A 246 2.60 -3.11 -8.36
N VAL A 247 2.30 -4.42 -8.45
CA VAL A 247 2.16 -5.29 -7.27
C VAL A 247 3.48 -5.35 -6.48
N ALA A 248 4.61 -5.53 -7.15
CA ALA A 248 5.92 -5.57 -6.50
C ALA A 248 6.25 -4.25 -5.76
N GLY A 249 5.82 -3.11 -6.33
CA GLY A 249 5.95 -1.80 -5.70
C GLY A 249 5.12 -1.68 -4.42
N THR A 250 3.88 -2.17 -4.44
CA THR A 250 3.02 -2.17 -3.25
C THR A 250 3.57 -3.09 -2.16
N VAL A 251 4.12 -4.27 -2.53
CA VAL A 251 4.83 -5.15 -1.58
C VAL A 251 5.99 -4.43 -0.91
N LEU A 252 6.88 -3.82 -1.70
CA LEU A 252 8.03 -3.09 -1.17
C LEU A 252 7.58 -1.91 -0.29
N THR A 253 6.52 -1.20 -0.69
CA THR A 253 5.97 -0.08 0.09
C THR A 253 5.45 -0.53 1.44
N ALA A 254 4.78 -1.67 1.52
CA ALA A 254 4.33 -2.21 2.80
C ALA A 254 5.50 -2.64 3.70
N GLN A 255 6.56 -3.23 3.14
CA GLN A 255 7.78 -3.54 3.92
C GLN A 255 8.44 -2.26 4.45
N LEU A 256 8.52 -1.21 3.63
CA LEU A 256 9.05 0.08 4.03
C LEU A 256 8.16 0.74 5.11
N ALA A 257 6.84 0.67 4.97
CA ALA A 257 5.91 1.19 5.99
C ALA A 257 6.06 0.43 7.32
N MET A 258 6.18 -0.90 7.30
CA MET A 258 6.43 -1.69 8.51
C MET A 258 7.75 -1.33 9.18
N LYS A 259 8.80 -1.06 8.38
CA LYS A 259 10.14 -0.71 8.88
C LYS A 259 10.27 0.74 9.34
N TYR A 260 9.55 1.66 8.70
CA TYR A 260 9.73 3.11 8.85
C TYR A 260 8.44 3.84 9.20
N GLY A 261 7.37 3.16 9.60
CA GLY A 261 6.05 3.71 9.95
C GLY A 261 5.21 4.27 8.79
N LEU A 262 5.84 4.79 7.73
CA LEU A 262 5.17 5.43 6.59
C LEU A 262 5.97 5.20 5.31
N ALA A 263 5.31 4.79 4.24
CA ALA A 263 5.90 4.74 2.89
C ALA A 263 4.84 4.93 1.82
N SER A 264 5.25 5.30 0.61
CA SER A 264 4.33 5.48 -0.52
C SER A 264 4.85 4.91 -1.83
N ASN A 265 3.95 4.37 -2.65
CA ASN A 265 4.19 3.91 -4.02
C ASN A 265 3.55 4.87 -5.01
N LEU A 266 4.26 5.21 -6.08
CA LEU A 266 3.72 6.06 -7.15
C LEU A 266 2.72 5.33 -8.07
N ALA A 267 2.48 4.04 -7.86
CA ALA A 267 1.50 3.21 -8.56
C ALA A 267 0.69 2.35 -7.57
N GLY A 268 -0.17 1.46 -8.06
CA GLY A 268 -0.98 0.56 -7.23
C GLY A 268 -2.37 1.12 -6.91
N GLY A 269 -3.08 0.44 -6.01
CA GLY A 269 -4.47 0.77 -5.70
C GLY A 269 -5.45 0.15 -6.68
N THR A 270 -5.14 -1.05 -7.17
CA THR A 270 -5.89 -1.77 -8.21
C THR A 270 -7.12 -2.49 -7.64
N HIS A 271 -7.98 -1.71 -7.01
CA HIS A 271 -9.03 -2.19 -6.10
C HIS A 271 -10.23 -2.91 -6.74
N HIS A 272 -10.38 -2.89 -8.06
CA HIS A 272 -11.47 -3.56 -8.76
C HIS A 272 -11.17 -5.02 -9.11
N ALA A 273 -9.90 -5.44 -9.07
CA ALA A 273 -9.53 -6.77 -9.49
C ALA A 273 -10.02 -7.78 -8.46
N GLU A 274 -10.67 -8.84 -8.92
CA GLU A 274 -11.17 -9.94 -8.10
C GLU A 274 -10.20 -11.13 -8.17
N TRP A 275 -10.47 -12.14 -7.35
CA TRP A 275 -9.65 -13.36 -7.31
C TRP A 275 -9.42 -13.99 -8.69
N ASN A 276 -10.44 -14.10 -9.55
CA ASN A 276 -10.33 -14.82 -10.84
C ASN A 276 -10.47 -13.95 -12.09
N ARG A 277 -10.56 -12.62 -11.96
CA ARG A 277 -10.72 -11.71 -13.09
C ARG A 277 -10.28 -10.30 -12.74
N GLY A 278 -9.74 -9.59 -13.72
CA GLY A 278 -9.59 -8.14 -13.65
C GLY A 278 -10.83 -7.42 -14.20
N LYS A 279 -11.02 -6.16 -13.82
CA LYS A 279 -12.05 -5.27 -14.37
C LYS A 279 -11.74 -3.80 -14.09
N GLY A 280 -12.34 -2.88 -14.84
CA GLY A 280 -12.26 -1.44 -14.54
C GLY A 280 -10.82 -0.91 -14.48
N TYR A 281 -9.98 -1.26 -15.46
CA TYR A 281 -8.56 -0.90 -15.53
C TYR A 281 -7.65 -1.48 -14.45
N THR A 282 -8.15 -2.44 -13.66
CA THR A 282 -7.37 -3.21 -12.69
C THR A 282 -7.25 -4.65 -13.16
N ILE A 283 -6.07 -5.24 -12.99
CA ILE A 283 -5.77 -6.59 -13.50
C ILE A 283 -5.41 -7.54 -12.35
N LEU A 284 -4.46 -7.16 -11.50
CA LEU A 284 -3.99 -7.94 -10.35
C LEU A 284 -4.20 -7.11 -9.09
N ASN A 285 -4.99 -7.57 -8.11
CA ASN A 285 -5.29 -6.80 -6.91
C ASN A 285 -4.07 -6.74 -5.97
N ASP A 286 -3.29 -5.66 -6.06
CA ASP A 286 -2.08 -5.45 -5.27
C ASP A 286 -2.36 -5.36 -3.76
N LEU A 287 -3.48 -4.77 -3.36
CA LEU A 287 -3.88 -4.64 -1.96
C LEU A 287 -4.14 -6.00 -1.30
N ALA A 288 -4.84 -6.89 -2.01
CA ALA A 288 -5.10 -8.25 -1.55
C ALA A 288 -3.81 -9.10 -1.50
N VAL A 289 -2.91 -8.93 -2.48
CA VAL A 289 -1.59 -9.58 -2.48
C VAL A 289 -0.78 -9.16 -1.27
N VAL A 290 -0.65 -7.86 -1.02
CA VAL A 290 0.12 -7.36 0.13
C VAL A 290 -0.49 -7.81 1.45
N ALA A 291 -1.80 -7.70 1.62
CA ALA A 291 -2.45 -8.18 2.84
C ALA A 291 -2.21 -9.66 3.07
N HIS A 292 -2.23 -10.48 2.01
CA HIS A 292 -1.94 -11.91 2.13
C HIS A 292 -0.52 -12.14 2.63
N LEU A 293 0.46 -11.50 2.02
CA LEU A 293 1.87 -11.66 2.38
C LEU A 293 2.14 -11.17 3.82
N MET A 294 1.59 -10.03 4.20
CA MET A 294 1.80 -9.42 5.52
C MET A 294 1.09 -10.16 6.65
N THR A 295 0.06 -10.96 6.34
CA THR A 295 -0.70 -11.74 7.34
C THR A 295 -0.41 -13.24 7.29
N TRP A 296 0.50 -13.65 6.41
CA TRP A 296 0.87 -15.04 6.20
C TRP A 296 1.66 -15.59 7.39
N ARG A 297 1.32 -16.81 7.82
CA ARG A 297 2.04 -17.55 8.87
C ARG A 297 2.40 -18.95 8.40
N GLU A 298 3.51 -19.49 8.91
CA GLU A 298 3.95 -20.86 8.59
C GLU A 298 2.88 -21.91 8.93
N ASP A 299 2.16 -21.72 10.04
CA ASP A 299 1.07 -22.62 10.48
C ASP A 299 -0.15 -22.61 9.54
N ASP A 300 -0.30 -21.61 8.66
CA ASP A 300 -1.39 -21.59 7.67
C ASP A 300 -1.20 -22.71 6.60
N ASN A 301 -0.10 -23.47 6.61
CA ASN A 301 0.23 -24.52 5.63
C ASN A 301 0.11 -25.97 6.17
N SER A 302 -0.81 -26.26 7.11
CA SER A 302 -1.03 -27.63 7.61
C SER A 302 -1.45 -28.64 6.54
N ASP A 303 -1.90 -28.20 5.35
CA ASP A 303 -2.38 -29.07 4.28
C ASP A 303 -1.48 -28.98 3.03
N GLU A 304 -0.49 -29.89 2.98
CA GLU A 304 0.23 -30.38 1.80
C GLU A 304 0.54 -29.35 0.69
N VAL A 305 1.62 -28.60 0.85
CA VAL A 305 2.39 -28.06 -0.29
C VAL A 305 3.87 -28.35 -0.02
N GLU A 306 4.48 -29.13 -0.90
CA GLU A 306 5.93 -29.33 -0.98
C GLU A 306 6.67 -28.00 -0.73
N ALA A 307 7.75 -28.05 0.04
CA ALA A 307 8.62 -26.91 0.29
C ALA A 307 9.26 -26.45 -1.03
N THR A 308 8.52 -25.68 -1.83
CA THR A 308 9.04 -24.99 -3.00
C THR A 308 9.96 -23.87 -2.53
N TYR A 309 10.95 -23.54 -3.36
CA TYR A 309 11.96 -22.52 -3.08
C TYR A 309 11.35 -21.17 -2.65
N ASP A 310 10.21 -20.81 -3.24
CA ASP A 310 9.46 -19.60 -2.94
C ASP A 310 8.94 -19.51 -1.49
N ASN A 311 8.61 -20.65 -0.88
CA ASN A 311 8.19 -20.70 0.52
C ASN A 311 9.34 -20.34 1.46
N ASN A 312 10.60 -20.62 1.09
CA ASN A 312 11.75 -20.25 1.92
C ASN A 312 12.02 -18.74 1.88
N LEU A 313 11.83 -18.09 0.73
CA LEU A 313 11.94 -16.63 0.63
C LEU A 313 10.80 -15.93 1.39
N LEU A 314 9.56 -16.44 1.30
CA LEU A 314 8.45 -15.96 2.14
C LEU A 314 8.76 -16.10 3.62
N ARG A 315 9.28 -17.27 4.03
CA ARG A 315 9.72 -17.50 5.41
C ARG A 315 10.82 -16.55 5.83
N GLU A 316 11.82 -16.32 4.98
CA GLU A 316 12.93 -15.42 5.27
C GLU A 316 12.51 -13.95 5.34
N LEU A 317 11.60 -13.53 4.46
CA LEU A 317 11.01 -12.20 4.46
C LEU A 317 10.17 -11.91 5.71
N TYR A 318 9.53 -12.94 6.25
CA TYR A 318 8.52 -12.80 7.29
C TYR A 318 8.81 -13.72 8.47
N ARG A 319 10.08 -13.84 8.91
CA ARG A 319 10.55 -14.65 10.07
C ARG A 319 9.98 -14.23 11.44
N GLY A 320 8.81 -13.60 11.49
CA GLY A 320 8.11 -13.11 12.67
C GLY A 320 8.23 -11.60 12.86
N GLU A 321 9.30 -10.98 12.38
CA GLU A 321 9.49 -9.53 12.39
C GLU A 321 8.74 -8.92 11.17
N GLY A 322 7.59 -8.30 11.39
CA GLY A 322 6.78 -7.66 10.35
C GLY A 322 5.50 -8.38 9.90
N VAL A 323 5.15 -9.53 10.49
CA VAL A 323 3.84 -10.18 10.25
C VAL A 323 2.76 -9.53 11.11
N VAL A 324 1.63 -9.16 10.49
CA VAL A 324 0.48 -8.53 11.15
C VAL A 324 -0.72 -9.48 11.25
N ASP A 325 -1.57 -9.29 12.25
CA ASP A 325 -2.81 -10.07 12.36
C ASP A 325 -3.92 -9.49 11.48
N ARG A 326 -4.01 -8.15 11.42
CA ARG A 326 -5.12 -7.43 10.80
C ARG A 326 -4.61 -6.26 9.96
N VAL A 327 -5.05 -6.26 8.72
CA VAL A 327 -4.82 -5.18 7.74
C VAL A 327 -6.15 -4.46 7.50
N LEU A 328 -6.11 -3.13 7.52
CA LEU A 328 -7.22 -2.29 7.08
C LEU A 328 -6.84 -1.61 5.77
N VAL A 329 -7.63 -1.82 4.72
CA VAL A 329 -7.59 -0.96 3.53
C VAL A 329 -8.47 0.25 3.79
N VAL A 330 -7.89 1.44 3.68
CA VAL A 330 -8.65 2.69 3.57
C VAL A 330 -8.68 3.06 2.10
N ASP A 331 -9.86 3.03 1.50
CA ASP A 331 -10.07 3.31 0.08
C ASP A 331 -10.81 4.64 -0.08
N CYS A 332 -10.15 5.59 -0.73
CA CYS A 332 -10.64 6.94 -1.01
C CYS A 332 -10.70 7.23 -2.52
N ASP A 333 -10.68 6.18 -3.34
CA ASP A 333 -11.04 6.27 -4.76
C ASP A 333 -12.53 6.60 -4.91
N VAL A 334 -12.91 7.29 -5.98
CA VAL A 334 -14.32 7.66 -6.20
C VAL A 334 -15.22 6.45 -6.47
N HIS A 335 -14.64 5.36 -6.96
CA HIS A 335 -15.33 4.11 -7.18
C HIS A 335 -15.21 3.22 -5.95
N GLN A 336 -16.24 2.42 -5.69
CA GLN A 336 -16.12 1.43 -4.63
C GLN A 336 -15.09 0.37 -5.03
N GLY A 337 -14.16 0.06 -4.13
CA GLY A 337 -13.16 -1.00 -4.23
C GLY A 337 -13.76 -2.39 -4.10
N ASP A 338 -14.70 -2.71 -5.00
CA ASP A 338 -15.49 -3.92 -5.01
C ASP A 338 -14.66 -5.20 -5.08
N GLY A 339 -13.64 -5.24 -5.94
CA GLY A 339 -12.71 -6.37 -6.04
C GLY A 339 -12.03 -6.63 -4.70
N THR A 340 -11.49 -5.59 -4.08
CA THR A 340 -10.85 -5.62 -2.76
C THR A 340 -11.85 -6.07 -1.68
N ALA A 341 -13.08 -5.55 -1.69
CA ALA A 341 -14.11 -5.91 -0.72
C ALA A 341 -14.41 -7.43 -0.69
N THR A 342 -14.29 -8.13 -1.82
CA THR A 342 -14.54 -9.57 -1.89
C THR A 342 -13.62 -10.40 -0.99
N PHE A 343 -12.40 -9.93 -0.70
CA PHE A 343 -11.42 -10.63 0.13
C PHE A 343 -11.69 -10.52 1.64
N SER A 344 -12.60 -9.63 2.06
CA SER A 344 -12.97 -9.45 3.48
C SER A 344 -14.07 -10.42 3.95
N LYS A 345 -14.87 -10.93 3.00
CA LYS A 345 -16.06 -11.77 3.27
C LYS A 345 -15.67 -13.17 3.71
N PRO A 346 -16.51 -13.92 4.44
CA PRO A 346 -16.33 -15.36 4.63
C PRO A 346 -16.56 -16.14 3.33
N VAL A 347 -15.79 -17.21 3.08
CA VAL A 347 -16.07 -18.14 1.97
C VAL A 347 -17.23 -19.04 2.38
N MET A 348 -18.34 -18.95 1.65
CA MET A 348 -19.52 -19.79 1.86
C MET A 348 -19.49 -21.10 1.06
N ASP A 349 -18.50 -21.30 0.18
CA ASP A 349 -18.43 -22.44 -0.72
C ASP A 349 -17.19 -23.30 -0.45
N THR A 350 -17.42 -24.57 -0.13
CA THR A 350 -16.38 -25.58 0.12
C THR A 350 -15.72 -26.12 -1.14
N THR A 351 -16.22 -25.77 -2.34
CA THR A 351 -15.65 -26.17 -3.64
C THR A 351 -14.68 -25.15 -4.22
N THR A 352 -14.83 -23.87 -3.86
CA THR A 352 -13.77 -22.87 -3.96
C THR A 352 -12.81 -23.13 -2.80
N SER A 353 -11.81 -23.98 -3.04
CA SER A 353 -10.84 -24.47 -2.05
C SER A 353 -10.59 -23.45 -0.93
N SER A 354 -10.64 -23.91 0.33
CA SER A 354 -10.28 -23.24 1.59
C SER A 354 -9.07 -22.28 1.54
N ARG A 355 -8.27 -22.36 0.48
CA ARG A 355 -7.14 -21.49 0.11
C ARG A 355 -7.53 -20.08 -0.33
N ALA A 356 -8.71 -19.85 -0.92
CA ALA A 356 -9.10 -18.57 -1.51
C ALA A 356 -9.40 -17.46 -0.48
N ASN A 357 -9.49 -17.80 0.80
CA ASN A 357 -9.88 -16.83 1.81
C ASN A 357 -9.15 -16.99 3.15
N ARG A 358 -7.83 -17.07 3.05
CA ARG A 358 -6.91 -16.93 4.19
C ARG A 358 -6.93 -15.53 4.80
N LEU A 359 -7.58 -14.58 4.12
CA LEU A 359 -7.72 -13.19 4.52
C LEU A 359 -8.96 -12.92 5.39
N HIS A 360 -9.91 -13.86 5.45
CA HIS A 360 -11.07 -13.72 6.32
C HIS A 360 -10.64 -13.51 7.78
N ASN A 361 -11.25 -12.53 8.45
CA ASN A 361 -10.91 -12.06 9.81
C ASN A 361 -9.51 -11.43 9.97
N LYS A 362 -8.72 -11.36 8.90
CA LYS A 362 -7.42 -10.66 8.85
C LYS A 362 -7.48 -9.40 7.97
N PHE A 363 -8.48 -9.29 7.10
CA PHE A 363 -8.57 -8.23 6.08
C PHE A 363 -9.89 -7.47 6.17
N PHE A 364 -9.78 -6.16 6.33
CA PHE A 364 -10.91 -5.25 6.52
C PHE A 364 -10.80 -4.08 5.54
N THR A 365 -11.94 -3.50 5.19
CA THR A 365 -12.04 -2.41 4.22
C THR A 365 -12.89 -1.26 4.76
N LEU A 366 -12.37 -0.04 4.67
CA LEU A 366 -13.12 1.20 4.79
C LEU A 366 -13.14 1.85 3.42
N ASP A 367 -14.31 2.01 2.84
CA ASP A 367 -14.48 2.48 1.47
C ASP A 367 -15.37 3.72 1.44
N LEU A 368 -14.81 4.84 0.97
CA LEU A 368 -15.53 6.10 0.77
C LEU A 368 -15.66 6.38 -0.73
N HIS A 369 -16.86 6.19 -1.28
CA HIS A 369 -17.07 6.24 -2.72
C HIS A 369 -18.34 7.02 -3.10
N ALA A 370 -18.46 7.39 -4.38
CA ALA A 370 -19.69 7.96 -4.90
C ALA A 370 -20.78 6.88 -5.03
N ALA A 371 -21.86 7.01 -4.24
CA ALA A 371 -22.94 6.01 -4.13
C ALA A 371 -23.58 5.66 -5.48
N ASN A 372 -23.71 6.65 -6.37
CA ASN A 372 -24.32 6.51 -7.69
C ASN A 372 -23.30 6.32 -8.83
N ASN A 373 -22.04 5.99 -8.51
CA ASN A 373 -21.00 5.72 -9.52
C ASN A 373 -20.77 4.21 -9.74
N TYR A 374 -19.92 3.84 -10.69
CA TYR A 374 -19.45 2.45 -10.84
C TYR A 374 -18.81 1.95 -9.52
N PRO A 375 -18.93 0.66 -9.16
CA PRO A 375 -19.66 -0.42 -9.83
C PRO A 375 -21.16 -0.46 -9.48
N HIS A 376 -21.93 -1.19 -10.31
CA HIS A 376 -23.36 -1.48 -10.08
C HIS A 376 -23.64 -2.98 -10.29
N PRO A 377 -24.22 -3.70 -9.30
CA PRO A 377 -24.47 -3.26 -7.93
C PRO A 377 -23.16 -3.02 -7.15
N LYS A 378 -23.27 -2.28 -6.04
CA LYS A 378 -22.20 -2.18 -5.04
C LYS A 378 -21.97 -3.52 -4.37
N GLU A 379 -20.73 -3.76 -3.97
CA GLU A 379 -20.32 -4.91 -3.20
C GLU A 379 -20.47 -4.64 -1.69
N THR A 380 -20.61 -5.69 -0.89
CA THR A 380 -20.57 -5.59 0.57
C THR A 380 -19.13 -5.51 1.06
N CYS A 381 -18.77 -4.40 1.71
CA CYS A 381 -17.46 -4.19 2.34
C CYS A 381 -17.60 -4.07 3.89
N THR A 382 -16.49 -3.93 4.63
CA THR A 382 -16.55 -3.90 6.11
C THR A 382 -17.17 -2.59 6.61
N TYR A 383 -16.71 -1.45 6.10
CA TYR A 383 -17.27 -0.13 6.34
C TYR A 383 -17.53 0.55 5.00
N ASP A 384 -18.80 0.65 4.62
CA ASP A 384 -19.24 1.13 3.31
C ASP A 384 -19.86 2.52 3.43
N ILE A 385 -19.19 3.53 2.92
CA ILE A 385 -19.61 4.93 3.02
C ILE A 385 -19.92 5.47 1.63
N GLY A 386 -21.19 5.31 1.22
CA GLY A 386 -21.70 5.89 -0.01
C GLY A 386 -21.97 7.40 0.13
N LEU A 387 -21.22 8.21 -0.60
CA LEU A 387 -21.36 9.66 -0.67
C LEU A 387 -22.26 10.06 -1.83
N HIS A 388 -23.02 11.15 -1.64
CA HIS A 388 -23.91 11.66 -2.67
C HIS A 388 -23.14 12.38 -3.80
N ASP A 389 -23.74 12.46 -4.98
CA ASP A 389 -23.14 13.17 -6.11
C ASP A 389 -22.92 14.65 -5.77
N GLY A 390 -21.76 15.19 -6.15
CA GLY A 390 -21.37 16.56 -5.84
C GLY A 390 -20.94 16.78 -4.39
N CYS A 391 -20.64 15.71 -3.64
CA CYS A 391 -20.09 15.83 -2.29
C CYS A 391 -18.88 16.78 -2.29
N ASP A 392 -18.96 17.82 -1.47
CA ASP A 392 -17.91 18.82 -1.30
C ASP A 392 -16.87 18.40 -0.25
N ASP A 393 -15.81 19.21 -0.12
CA ASP A 393 -14.70 18.99 0.82
C ASP A 393 -15.20 18.78 2.26
N ALA A 394 -16.05 19.70 2.75
CA ALA A 394 -16.51 19.66 4.14
C ALA A 394 -17.32 18.40 4.46
N THR A 395 -18.22 18.00 3.56
CA THR A 395 -19.04 16.80 3.75
C THR A 395 -18.20 15.53 3.65
N TYR A 396 -17.24 15.50 2.71
CA TYR A 396 -16.34 14.36 2.55
C TYR A 396 -15.46 14.18 3.78
N LEU A 397 -14.80 15.24 4.24
CA LEU A 397 -13.88 15.20 5.39
C LEU A 397 -14.63 14.79 6.66
N PHE A 398 -15.84 15.31 6.88
CA PHE A 398 -16.66 14.87 8.01
C PHE A 398 -16.97 13.37 7.95
N ALA A 399 -17.33 12.82 6.78
CA ALA A 399 -17.59 11.39 6.62
C ALA A 399 -16.31 10.55 6.84
N LEU A 400 -15.17 11.02 6.32
CA LEU A 400 -13.86 10.41 6.47
C LEU A 400 -13.45 10.31 7.94
N GLU A 401 -13.44 11.43 8.66
CA GLU A 401 -13.01 11.47 10.07
C GLU A 401 -13.81 10.49 10.92
N ASN A 402 -15.13 10.55 10.85
CA ASN A 402 -16.02 9.68 11.64
C ASN A 402 -15.84 8.20 11.30
N SER A 403 -15.70 7.86 10.02
CA SER A 403 -15.59 6.47 9.58
C SER A 403 -14.20 5.90 9.83
N LEU A 404 -13.14 6.68 9.63
CA LEU A 404 -11.75 6.31 9.91
C LEU A 404 -11.54 6.03 11.40
N GLU A 405 -11.96 6.96 12.28
CA GLU A 405 -11.86 6.77 13.73
C GLU A 405 -12.58 5.51 14.19
N LYS A 406 -13.77 5.25 13.63
CA LYS A 406 -14.54 4.05 13.93
C LYS A 406 -13.80 2.78 13.47
N ALA A 407 -13.35 2.75 12.22
CA ALA A 407 -12.66 1.60 11.64
C ALA A 407 -11.36 1.28 12.41
N LEU A 408 -10.53 2.28 12.72
CA LEU A 408 -9.30 2.08 13.48
C LEU A 408 -9.56 1.56 14.90
N ARG A 409 -10.59 2.07 15.58
CA ARG A 409 -10.96 1.63 16.94
C ARG A 409 -11.49 0.19 16.98
N GLU A 410 -12.33 -0.17 16.01
CA GLU A 410 -12.99 -1.48 15.96
C GLU A 410 -12.07 -2.57 15.39
N VAL A 411 -11.39 -2.28 14.28
CA VAL A 411 -10.47 -3.22 13.63
C VAL A 411 -9.17 -3.32 14.40
N ARG A 412 -8.62 -2.21 14.94
CA ARG A 412 -7.27 -2.15 15.53
C ARG A 412 -6.22 -2.78 14.59
N PRO A 413 -6.07 -2.28 13.35
CA PRO A 413 -5.13 -2.84 12.40
C PRO A 413 -3.69 -2.64 12.87
N GLN A 414 -2.79 -3.54 12.47
CA GLN A 414 -1.34 -3.34 12.64
C GLN A 414 -0.66 -2.88 11.35
N LEU A 415 -1.41 -2.77 10.24
CA LEU A 415 -0.99 -2.16 8.99
C LEU A 415 -2.22 -1.56 8.30
N VAL A 416 -2.08 -0.34 7.81
CA VAL A 416 -3.05 0.31 6.93
C VAL A 416 -2.50 0.35 5.51
N LEU A 417 -3.29 -0.11 4.55
CA LEU A 417 -3.04 0.12 3.12
C LEU A 417 -3.97 1.26 2.68
N TYR A 418 -3.41 2.38 2.24
CA TYR A 418 -4.19 3.55 1.88
C TYR A 418 -4.21 3.74 0.36
N ASN A 419 -5.40 3.63 -0.24
CA ASN A 419 -5.63 3.91 -1.66
C ASN A 419 -6.11 5.36 -1.83
N ALA A 420 -5.22 6.23 -2.29
CA ALA A 420 -5.41 7.67 -2.39
C ALA A 420 -5.86 8.13 -3.80
N GLY A 421 -6.86 7.46 -4.38
CA GLY A 421 -7.42 7.80 -5.70
C GLY A 421 -7.76 9.28 -5.83
N VAL A 422 -7.40 9.92 -6.95
CA VAL A 422 -7.63 11.36 -7.18
C VAL A 422 -8.78 11.65 -8.14
N ASP A 423 -9.51 10.61 -8.55
CA ASP A 423 -10.75 10.71 -9.34
C ASP A 423 -11.96 11.20 -8.54
N VAL A 424 -11.78 11.49 -7.25
CA VAL A 424 -12.73 12.28 -6.44
C VAL A 424 -12.72 13.79 -6.77
N TYR A 425 -11.72 14.25 -7.52
CA TYR A 425 -11.54 15.64 -7.90
C TYR A 425 -12.74 16.18 -8.70
N GLU A 426 -13.15 17.42 -8.43
CA GLU A 426 -14.27 18.08 -9.11
C GLU A 426 -14.16 18.14 -10.64
N GLY A 427 -12.94 18.11 -11.17
CA GLY A 427 -12.66 18.11 -12.60
C GLY A 427 -12.42 16.72 -13.20
N ASP A 428 -12.52 15.64 -12.44
CA ASP A 428 -12.39 14.29 -12.96
C ASP A 428 -13.59 13.92 -13.85
N LYS A 429 -13.34 13.17 -14.92
CA LYS A 429 -14.37 12.82 -15.91
C LYS A 429 -15.22 11.62 -15.53
N LEU A 430 -14.66 10.72 -14.72
CA LEU A 430 -15.31 9.49 -14.29
C LEU A 430 -15.83 9.61 -12.86
N GLY A 431 -15.31 10.58 -12.10
CA GLY A 431 -15.79 10.96 -10.79
C GLY A 431 -17.19 11.57 -10.77
N ARG A 432 -17.85 11.47 -9.63
CA ARG A 432 -19.15 12.13 -9.34
C ARG A 432 -19.11 12.97 -8.06
N LEU A 433 -17.95 13.11 -7.43
CA LEU A 433 -17.75 13.96 -6.26
C LEU A 433 -17.17 15.31 -6.71
N SER A 434 -16.99 16.24 -5.76
CA SER A 434 -16.55 17.60 -6.07
C SER A 434 -15.47 18.07 -5.10
N LEU A 435 -14.47 17.21 -4.85
CA LEU A 435 -13.36 17.60 -4.00
C LEU A 435 -12.44 18.57 -4.75
N THR A 436 -12.01 19.62 -4.05
CA THR A 436 -10.98 20.52 -4.56
C THR A 436 -9.59 19.88 -4.43
N LYS A 437 -8.56 20.49 -5.03
CA LYS A 437 -7.16 20.06 -4.80
C LYS A 437 -6.80 20.12 -3.31
N GLU A 438 -7.32 21.13 -2.61
CA GLU A 438 -7.10 21.32 -1.18
C GLU A 438 -7.86 20.28 -0.34
N GLY A 439 -9.11 19.96 -0.72
CA GLY A 439 -9.87 18.88 -0.09
C GLY A 439 -9.20 17.51 -0.21
N ILE A 440 -8.61 17.21 -1.37
CA ILE A 440 -7.79 16.00 -1.57
C ILE A 440 -6.57 16.01 -0.65
N ARG A 441 -5.87 17.14 -0.55
CA ARG A 441 -4.70 17.29 0.34
C ARG A 441 -5.08 17.09 1.81
N GLU A 442 -6.16 17.72 2.27
CA GLU A 442 -6.66 17.58 3.63
C GLU A 442 -7.09 16.14 3.90
N ARG A 443 -7.81 15.50 2.97
CA ARG A 443 -8.17 14.07 3.07
C ARG A 443 -6.93 13.20 3.31
N ASP A 444 -5.93 13.34 2.44
CA ASP A 444 -4.69 12.57 2.52
C ASP A 444 -3.98 12.82 3.85
N TYR A 445 -3.91 14.09 4.28
CA TYR A 445 -3.33 14.52 5.54
C TYR A 445 -4.03 13.87 6.74
N HIS A 446 -5.37 13.93 6.79
CA HIS A 446 -6.15 13.35 7.87
C HIS A 446 -5.94 11.83 7.98
N VAL A 447 -5.95 11.09 6.87
CA VAL A 447 -5.71 9.64 6.90
C VAL A 447 -4.31 9.32 7.41
N ILE A 448 -3.29 9.92 6.79
CA ILE A 448 -1.88 9.64 7.11
C ILE A 448 -1.58 10.02 8.55
N LYS A 449 -1.92 11.25 8.95
CA LYS A 449 -1.70 11.75 10.31
C LYS A 449 -2.38 10.89 11.37
N THR A 450 -3.64 10.52 11.15
CA THR A 450 -4.38 9.71 12.14
C THR A 450 -3.72 8.35 12.35
N CYS A 451 -3.25 7.69 11.29
CA CYS A 451 -2.54 6.42 11.40
C CYS A 451 -1.17 6.58 12.07
N VAL A 452 -0.39 7.60 11.66
CA VAL A 452 0.94 7.88 12.20
C VAL A 452 0.88 8.26 13.68
N ASP A 453 -0.07 9.11 14.09
CA ASP A 453 -0.27 9.48 15.50
C ASP A 453 -0.75 8.30 16.35
N ALA A 454 -1.49 7.35 15.75
CA ALA A 454 -1.87 6.10 16.41
C ALA A 454 -0.74 5.06 16.45
N GLY A 455 0.43 5.33 15.86
CA GLY A 455 1.53 4.37 15.79
C GLY A 455 1.22 3.18 14.87
N ILE A 456 0.37 3.36 13.87
CA ILE A 456 -0.02 2.32 12.92
C ILE A 456 0.76 2.52 11.61
N PRO A 457 1.59 1.55 11.19
CA PRO A 457 2.25 1.59 9.90
C PRO A 457 1.25 1.81 8.75
N ILE A 458 1.57 2.72 7.83
CA ILE A 458 0.72 3.04 6.68
C ILE A 458 1.50 2.99 5.36
N ALA A 459 1.00 2.18 4.43
CA ALA A 459 1.53 2.03 3.08
C ALA A 459 0.56 2.65 2.07
N VAL A 460 1.02 3.67 1.36
CA VAL A 460 0.17 4.49 0.48
C VAL A 460 0.34 4.09 -0.99
N VAL A 461 -0.76 4.02 -1.73
CA VAL A 461 -0.83 3.84 -3.19
C VAL A 461 -1.78 4.87 -3.81
N VAL A 462 -1.71 5.08 -5.12
CA VAL A 462 -2.31 6.27 -5.77
C VAL A 462 -3.68 6.09 -6.44
N GLY A 463 -4.12 4.86 -6.76
CA GLY A 463 -5.46 4.59 -7.28
C GLY A 463 -5.84 5.27 -8.61
N GLY A 464 -7.14 5.56 -8.77
CA GLY A 464 -7.79 6.15 -9.93
C GLY A 464 -7.51 7.65 -10.17
N GLY A 465 -7.87 8.13 -11.36
CA GLY A 465 -7.63 9.50 -11.84
C GLY A 465 -7.59 9.57 -13.37
N TYR A 466 -8.47 10.39 -13.97
CA TYR A 466 -8.84 10.30 -15.40
C TYR A 466 -8.98 11.66 -16.13
N ASP A 467 -8.18 12.64 -15.72
CA ASP A 467 -8.12 13.94 -16.41
C ASP A 467 -7.37 13.86 -17.76
N ASN A 468 -7.80 14.68 -18.72
CA ASN A 468 -7.11 14.90 -19.99
C ASN A 468 -5.73 15.53 -19.81
N ASP A 469 -5.59 16.47 -18.87
CA ASP A 469 -4.30 17.08 -18.60
C ASP A 469 -3.50 16.15 -17.70
N VAL A 470 -2.72 15.27 -18.34
CA VAL A 470 -1.93 14.26 -17.64
C VAL A 470 -0.85 14.90 -16.76
N LYS A 471 -0.41 16.13 -17.06
CA LYS A 471 0.55 16.85 -16.21
C LYS A 471 -0.12 17.33 -14.93
N GLU A 472 -1.29 17.97 -15.02
CA GLU A 472 -2.07 18.35 -13.84
C GLU A 472 -2.58 17.13 -13.05
N LEU A 473 -2.87 16.02 -13.74
CA LEU A 473 -3.17 14.74 -13.10
C LEU A 473 -1.96 14.19 -12.32
N GLY A 474 -0.78 14.22 -12.93
CA GLY A 474 0.48 13.85 -12.26
C GLY A 474 0.73 14.69 -11.01
N LYS A 475 0.50 16.01 -11.08
CA LYS A 475 0.59 16.89 -9.90
C LYS A 475 -0.42 16.53 -8.81
N ARG A 476 -1.66 16.17 -9.17
CA ARG A 476 -2.68 15.73 -8.21
C ARG A 476 -2.28 14.42 -7.54
N HIS A 477 -1.81 13.42 -8.29
CA HIS A 477 -1.27 12.18 -7.69
C HIS A 477 -0.01 12.43 -6.84
N ALA A 478 0.76 13.49 -7.14
CA ALA A 478 1.90 13.88 -6.31
C ALA A 478 1.51 14.47 -4.94
N LEU A 479 0.26 14.91 -4.73
CA LEU A 479 -0.18 15.54 -3.46
C LEU A 479 0.00 14.60 -2.26
N VAL A 480 -0.46 13.35 -2.35
CA VAL A 480 -0.35 12.39 -1.26
C VAL A 480 1.10 12.16 -0.83
N HIS A 481 2.03 12.17 -1.80
CA HIS A 481 3.46 12.01 -1.52
C HIS A 481 4.07 13.22 -0.83
N ARG A 482 3.60 14.44 -1.14
CA ARG A 482 3.98 15.67 -0.45
C ARG A 482 3.45 15.66 0.98
N VAL A 483 2.22 15.19 1.19
CA VAL A 483 1.64 14.98 2.53
C VAL A 483 2.48 13.97 3.33
N CYS A 484 2.90 12.86 2.73
CA CYS A 484 3.79 11.90 3.38
C CYS A 484 5.12 12.54 3.84
N ALA A 485 5.64 13.52 3.08
CA ALA A 485 6.86 14.23 3.45
C ALA A 485 6.65 15.16 4.66
N VAL A 486 5.54 15.90 4.71
CA VAL A 486 5.18 16.76 5.84
C VAL A 486 5.07 15.95 7.14
N GLU A 487 4.35 14.82 7.11
CA GLU A 487 4.18 13.99 8.31
C GLU A 487 5.47 13.30 8.76
N ARG A 488 6.38 12.98 7.83
CA ARG A 488 7.72 12.46 8.14
C ARG A 488 8.56 13.47 8.92
N ASP A 489 8.48 14.75 8.58
CA ASP A 489 9.27 15.81 9.22
C ASP A 489 8.74 16.15 10.61
N ALA A 490 7.41 16.18 10.78
CA ALA A 490 6.73 16.45 12.06
C ALA A 490 6.97 15.38 13.14
N THR A 491 7.51 14.22 12.78
CA THR A 491 7.68 13.04 13.63
C THR A 491 9.14 12.76 14.02
N SER A 492 10.05 13.72 13.78
CA SER A 492 11.49 13.58 13.99
C SER A 492 11.91 13.01 15.36
N ASP A 493 12.85 12.06 15.27
CA ASP A 493 13.64 11.29 16.26
C ASP A 493 13.02 10.21 17.16
N ALA A 494 11.89 10.41 17.85
CA ALA A 494 11.47 9.41 18.86
C ALA A 494 10.62 8.26 18.30
N ARG A 495 9.54 8.58 17.57
CA ARG A 495 8.48 7.61 17.22
C ARG A 495 8.90 6.61 16.13
N PHE A 496 9.72 7.01 15.17
CA PHE A 496 10.21 6.08 14.14
C PHE A 496 11.25 5.08 14.64
N SER A 497 11.94 5.39 15.73
CA SER A 497 12.85 4.44 16.38
C SER A 497 12.11 3.33 17.15
N GLU A 498 10.83 3.55 17.47
CA GLU A 498 9.96 2.60 18.17
C GLU A 498 9.25 1.61 17.24
N PHE A 499 9.22 1.85 15.92
CA PHE A 499 8.74 0.88 14.91
C PHE A 499 9.79 -0.21 14.60
N ARG A 500 10.52 -0.67 15.62
CA ARG A 500 11.31 -1.90 15.53
C ARG A 500 10.40 -3.06 15.92
N PHE A 501 9.77 -3.68 14.93
CA PHE A 501 9.12 -4.97 15.09
C PHE A 501 10.15 -6.09 15.26
#